data_AF-A0A1X7N5C6-F1
#
_entry.id   AF-A0A1X7N5C6-F1
#
_cell.length_a   1.000
_cell.length_b   1.000
_cell.length_c   1.000
_cell.angle_alpha   90.00
_cell.angle_beta   90.00
_cell.angle_gamma   90.00
#
_symmetry.space_group_name_H-M   'P 1'
#
loop_
_entity.id
_entity.type
_entity.pdbx_description
1 polymer ?
#
loop_
_entity_poly.entity_id
_entity_poly.type
_entity_poly.pdbx_seq_one_letter_code
_entity_poly.pdbx_strand_id
1 'polypeptide(L)'
;MKNVRAFRIGARLWAGLGLLVSAVLYLLAAPGVDSAEGALLGTGVVLSQGAIMRTLAVLDVLAGLWVLVRPRSYPGLTAAAVGVISLWLSPRLSDPALLDLGAFALDVRVVTHPLEVSVVIAGLAVTAFWMTRNLKNRSRAGQRG
;
A
#
# COMPACT_ATOMS: atom_id res chain seq x y z
N MET A 1 20.72 -12.90 11.32
CA MET A 1 19.30 -13.31 11.13
C MET A 1 19.25 -14.74 10.62
N LYS A 2 18.68 -15.69 11.40
CA LYS A 2 18.80 -17.14 11.13
C LYS A 2 18.10 -17.62 9.83
N ASN A 3 17.24 -16.82 9.17
CA ASN A 3 16.61 -17.24 7.92
C ASN A 3 16.20 -16.08 6.98
N VAL A 4 17.14 -15.55 6.20
CA VAL A 4 16.93 -14.44 5.24
C VAL A 4 15.84 -14.76 4.19
N ARG A 5 15.69 -16.04 3.82
CA ARG A 5 14.66 -16.47 2.86
C ARG A 5 13.25 -16.30 3.43
N ALA A 6 13.05 -16.69 4.69
CA ALA A 6 11.77 -16.56 5.37
C ALA A 6 11.36 -15.09 5.51
N PHE A 7 12.30 -14.22 5.93
CA PHE A 7 12.04 -12.78 6.04
C PHE A 7 11.63 -12.15 4.69
N ARG A 8 12.29 -12.53 3.60
CA ARG A 8 11.95 -12.04 2.25
C ARG A 8 10.54 -12.47 1.83
N ILE A 9 10.16 -13.72 2.09
CA ILE A 9 8.82 -14.22 1.76
C ILE A 9 7.77 -13.51 2.63
N GLY A 10 8.03 -13.37 3.93
CA GLY A 10 7.18 -12.63 4.85
C GLY A 10 6.97 -11.18 4.41
N ALA A 11 8.04 -10.45 4.07
CA ALA A 11 7.95 -9.08 3.59
C ALA A 11 7.13 -8.94 2.30
N ARG A 12 7.30 -9.87 1.34
CA ARG A 12 6.48 -9.91 0.12
C ARG A 12 5.01 -10.13 0.44
N LEU A 13 4.71 -11.14 1.25
CA LEU A 13 3.33 -11.49 1.61
C LEU A 13 2.68 -10.34 2.36
N TRP A 14 3.39 -9.73 3.31
CA TRP A 14 2.88 -8.61 4.09
C TRP A 14 2.64 -7.36 3.23
N ALA A 15 3.58 -6.98 2.36
CA ALA A 15 3.39 -5.85 1.46
C ALA A 15 2.19 -6.06 0.51
N GLY A 16 2.02 -7.29 0.00
CA GLY A 16 0.92 -7.61 -0.90
C GLY A 16 -0.43 -7.70 -0.20
N LEU A 17 -0.54 -8.55 0.81
CA LEU A 17 -1.78 -8.78 1.55
C LEU A 17 -2.21 -7.54 2.34
N GLY A 18 -1.26 -6.76 2.87
CA GLY A 18 -1.57 -5.50 3.54
C GLY A 18 -2.30 -4.52 2.61
N LEU A 19 -1.83 -4.35 1.38
CA LEU A 19 -2.52 -3.54 0.38
C LEU A 19 -3.90 -4.09 0.04
N LEU A 20 -4.04 -5.41 -0.14
CA LEU A 20 -5.35 -6.00 -0.43
C LEU A 20 -6.35 -5.79 0.71
N VAL A 21 -5.90 -5.89 1.95
CA VAL A 21 -6.73 -5.61 3.13
C VAL A 21 -7.11 -4.12 3.18
N SER A 22 -6.15 -3.19 2.96
CA SER A 22 -6.45 -1.76 2.85
C SER A 22 -7.50 -1.49 1.77
N ALA A 23 -7.37 -2.09 0.60
CA ALA A 23 -8.31 -1.93 -0.50
C ALA A 23 -9.73 -2.34 -0.13
N VAL A 24 -9.89 -3.51 0.50
CA VAL A 24 -11.20 -3.99 0.94
C VAL A 24 -11.81 -3.01 1.94
N LEU A 25 -11.04 -2.57 2.92
CA LEU A 25 -11.52 -1.63 3.92
C LEU A 25 -11.91 -0.28 3.29
N TYR A 26 -11.13 0.22 2.35
CA TYR A 26 -11.46 1.44 1.61
C TYR A 26 -12.72 1.30 0.77
N LEU A 27 -12.92 0.18 0.07
CA LEU A 27 -14.13 -0.07 -0.71
C LEU A 27 -15.39 -0.15 0.17
N LEU A 28 -15.29 -0.78 1.33
CA LEU A 28 -16.42 -0.94 2.23
C LEU A 28 -16.82 0.38 2.90
N ALA A 29 -15.85 1.24 3.23
CA ALA A 29 -16.13 2.51 3.89
C ALA A 29 -16.40 3.67 2.92
N ALA A 30 -15.98 3.58 1.65
CA ALA A 30 -16.18 4.64 0.65
C ALA A 30 -17.64 5.13 0.49
N PRO A 31 -18.67 4.25 0.46
CA PRO A 31 -20.06 4.70 0.35
C PRO A 31 -20.50 5.64 1.47
N GLY A 32 -19.96 5.46 2.68
CA GLY A 32 -20.29 6.29 3.84
C GLY A 32 -19.79 7.73 3.76
N VAL A 33 -18.90 8.03 2.80
CA VAL A 33 -18.26 9.34 2.62
C VAL A 33 -18.34 9.81 1.16
N ASP A 34 -19.37 9.39 0.43
CA ASP A 34 -19.58 9.81 -0.96
C ASP A 34 -20.03 11.27 -1.09
N SER A 35 -20.77 11.77 -0.09
CA SER A 35 -21.21 13.17 0.00
C SER A 35 -20.18 14.07 0.68
N ALA A 36 -19.12 13.49 1.25
CA ALA A 36 -18.06 14.21 1.93
C ALA A 36 -17.13 14.87 0.91
N GLU A 37 -16.80 16.14 1.14
CA GLU A 37 -15.74 16.80 0.40
C GLU A 37 -14.41 16.11 0.72
N GLY A 38 -13.67 15.72 -0.32
CA GLY A 38 -12.36 15.12 -0.19
C GLY A 38 -11.25 16.13 -0.41
N ALA A 39 -10.30 15.78 -1.27
CA ALA A 39 -9.17 16.64 -1.60
C ALA A 39 -9.53 17.63 -2.72
N LEU A 40 -9.22 18.90 -2.49
CA LEU A 40 -9.19 19.91 -3.54
C LEU A 40 -7.92 19.69 -4.38
N LEU A 41 -8.11 19.14 -5.57
CA LEU A 41 -7.04 18.99 -6.54
C LEU A 41 -6.88 20.31 -7.30
N GLY A 42 -5.64 20.68 -7.61
CA GLY A 42 -5.31 21.95 -8.28
C GLY A 42 -6.19 22.16 -9.52
N THR A 43 -6.51 23.43 -9.82
CA THR A 43 -7.53 23.91 -10.79
C THR A 43 -8.98 23.98 -10.29
N GLY A 44 -9.22 23.75 -8.99
CA GLY A 44 -10.54 23.92 -8.38
C GLY A 44 -11.46 22.70 -8.49
N VAL A 45 -10.90 21.54 -8.87
CA VAL A 45 -11.64 20.27 -8.92
C VAL A 45 -11.65 19.66 -7.53
N VAL A 46 -12.85 19.59 -6.93
CA VAL A 46 -13.07 18.87 -5.66
C VAL A 46 -13.50 17.45 -6.00
N LEU A 47 -12.72 16.47 -5.53
CA LEU A 47 -13.15 15.07 -5.54
C LEU A 47 -13.79 14.73 -4.22
N SER A 48 -14.86 13.93 -4.25
CA SER A 48 -15.44 13.40 -3.01
C SER A 48 -14.46 12.46 -2.31
N GLN A 49 -14.53 12.41 -0.99
CA GLN A 49 -13.71 11.52 -0.19
C GLN A 49 -13.90 10.05 -0.60
N GLY A 50 -15.16 9.64 -0.85
CA GLY A 50 -15.48 8.30 -1.34
C GLY A 50 -14.86 7.97 -2.70
N ALA A 51 -14.76 8.94 -3.63
CA ALA A 51 -14.07 8.74 -4.91
C ALA A 51 -12.56 8.52 -4.72
N ILE A 52 -11.94 9.26 -3.80
CA ILE A 52 -10.52 9.09 -3.46
C ILE A 52 -10.28 7.70 -2.86
N MET A 53 -11.11 7.27 -1.91
CA MET A 53 -10.99 5.95 -1.29
C MET A 53 -11.14 4.82 -2.30
N ARG A 54 -12.08 4.90 -3.25
CA ARG A 54 -12.18 3.91 -4.34
C ARG A 54 -10.95 3.89 -5.23
N THR A 55 -10.42 5.07 -5.55
CA THR A 55 -9.21 5.18 -6.37
C THR A 55 -8.01 4.54 -5.65
N LEU A 56 -7.82 4.83 -4.36
CA LEU A 56 -6.80 4.20 -3.53
C LEU A 56 -6.97 2.69 -3.48
N ALA A 57 -8.20 2.20 -3.30
CA ALA A 57 -8.47 0.77 -3.30
C ALA A 57 -8.07 0.08 -4.62
N VAL A 58 -8.34 0.70 -5.77
CA VAL A 58 -7.91 0.17 -7.07
C VAL A 58 -6.38 0.12 -7.16
N LEU A 59 -5.69 1.18 -6.75
CA LEU A 59 -4.22 1.23 -6.73
C LEU A 59 -3.63 0.15 -5.82
N ASP A 60 -4.21 -0.01 -4.63
CA ASP A 60 -3.83 -1.02 -3.65
C ASP A 60 -4.01 -2.45 -4.20
N VAL A 61 -5.14 -2.74 -4.87
CA VAL A 61 -5.36 -4.03 -5.53
C VAL A 61 -4.30 -4.31 -6.58
N LEU A 62 -4.06 -3.34 -7.48
CA LEU A 62 -3.09 -3.51 -8.56
C LEU A 62 -1.67 -3.71 -8.02
N ALA A 63 -1.23 -2.86 -7.10
CA ALA A 63 0.10 -2.94 -6.51
C ALA A 63 0.28 -4.19 -5.64
N GLY A 64 -0.73 -4.54 -4.84
CA GLY A 64 -0.75 -5.71 -3.99
C GLY A 64 -0.64 -7.01 -4.80
N LEU A 65 -1.50 -7.17 -5.83
CA LEU A 65 -1.42 -8.30 -6.74
C LEU A 65 -0.08 -8.35 -7.48
N TRP A 66 0.46 -7.21 -7.90
CA TRP A 66 1.71 -7.19 -8.64
C TRP A 66 2.90 -7.68 -7.80
N VAL A 67 2.99 -7.26 -6.54
CA VAL A 67 4.00 -7.76 -5.59
C VAL A 67 3.82 -9.25 -5.31
N LEU A 68 2.56 -9.69 -5.17
CA LEU A 68 2.24 -11.09 -4.90
C LEU A 68 2.50 -12.00 -6.10
N VAL A 69 2.32 -11.55 -7.34
CA VAL A 69 2.56 -12.39 -8.52
C VAL A 69 4.04 -12.37 -8.91
N ARG A 70 4.67 -11.19 -8.94
CA ARG A 70 6.03 -11.04 -9.47
C ARG A 70 6.91 -10.22 -8.52
N PRO A 71 7.45 -10.80 -7.44
CA PRO A 71 8.25 -10.05 -6.48
C PRO A 71 9.59 -9.67 -7.10
N ARG A 72 9.72 -8.43 -7.57
CA ARG A 72 10.96 -7.80 -8.06
C ARG A 72 11.13 -6.45 -7.38
N SER A 73 12.19 -5.72 -7.70
CA SER A 73 12.42 -4.36 -7.18
C SER A 73 11.29 -3.40 -7.53
N TYR A 74 10.84 -3.35 -8.80
CA TYR A 74 9.80 -2.42 -9.21
C TYR A 74 8.45 -2.65 -8.50
N PRO A 75 7.93 -3.87 -8.36
CA PRO A 75 6.68 -4.09 -7.62
C PRO A 75 6.79 -3.71 -6.15
N GLY A 76 7.93 -4.00 -5.50
CA GLY A 76 8.17 -3.56 -4.11
C GLY A 76 8.16 -2.04 -3.97
N LEU A 77 8.74 -1.32 -4.93
CA LEU A 77 8.69 0.14 -4.99
C LEU A 77 7.27 0.64 -5.25
N THR A 78 6.51 0.00 -6.14
CA THR A 78 5.13 0.38 -6.43
C THR A 78 4.26 0.23 -5.19
N ALA A 79 4.38 -0.87 -4.45
CA ALA A 79 3.65 -1.05 -3.19
C ALA A 79 4.00 0.03 -2.16
N ALA A 80 5.29 0.36 -2.02
CA ALA A 80 5.72 1.44 -1.14
C ALA A 80 5.20 2.81 -1.61
N ALA A 81 5.22 3.08 -2.92
CA ALA A 81 4.74 4.33 -3.48
C ALA A 81 3.23 4.51 -3.25
N VAL A 82 2.43 3.48 -3.47
CA VAL A 82 0.98 3.54 -3.21
C VAL A 82 0.70 3.78 -1.72
N GLY A 83 1.39 3.06 -0.83
CA GLY A 83 1.27 3.30 0.61
C GLY A 83 1.65 4.74 1.01
N VAL A 84 2.69 5.31 0.42
CA VAL A 84 3.07 6.72 0.64
C VAL A 84 2.01 7.70 0.12
N ILE A 85 1.44 7.43 -1.08
CA ILE A 85 0.37 8.26 -1.65
C ILE A 85 -0.85 8.25 -0.75
N SER A 86 -1.24 7.08 -0.24
CA SER A 86 -2.38 6.94 0.68
C SER A 86 -2.15 7.69 2.00
N LEU A 87 -0.98 7.51 2.63
CA LEU A 87 -0.58 8.24 3.84
C LEU A 87 -0.50 9.76 3.62
N TRP A 88 -0.13 10.20 2.42
CA TRP A 88 -0.10 11.62 2.07
C TRP A 88 -1.49 12.21 1.82
N LEU A 89 -2.44 11.40 1.36
CA LEU A 89 -3.84 11.80 1.18
C LEU A 89 -4.63 11.74 2.49
N SER A 90 -4.23 10.90 3.44
CA SER A 90 -4.89 10.69 4.72
C SER A 90 -5.30 12.00 5.45
N PRO A 91 -4.42 13.01 5.62
CA PRO A 91 -4.79 14.26 6.29
C PRO A 91 -5.85 15.08 5.56
N ARG A 92 -6.13 14.75 4.29
CA ARG A 92 -7.14 15.42 3.45
C ARG A 92 -8.49 14.71 3.45
N LEU A 93 -8.58 13.53 4.07
CA LEU A 93 -9.83 12.80 4.25
C LEU A 93 -10.33 13.21 5.63
N SER A 94 -11.11 14.29 5.74
CA SER A 94 -11.55 14.83 7.03
C SER A 94 -12.65 13.99 7.67
N ASP A 95 -13.59 13.50 6.87
CA ASP A 95 -14.77 12.83 7.40
C ASP A 95 -14.45 11.40 7.86
N PRO A 96 -15.03 10.96 9.00
CA PRO A 96 -14.82 9.62 9.51
C PRO A 96 -15.41 8.56 8.56
N ALA A 97 -14.54 7.70 8.06
CA ALA A 97 -14.91 6.60 7.17
C ALA A 97 -15.32 5.39 8.02
N LEU A 98 -16.53 5.47 8.58
CA LEU A 98 -17.05 4.49 9.53
C LEU A 98 -17.50 3.21 8.81
N LEU A 99 -17.01 2.08 9.30
CA LEU A 99 -17.51 0.75 8.96
C LEU A 99 -18.33 0.21 10.14
N ASP A 100 -19.60 -0.09 9.89
CA ASP A 100 -20.46 -0.69 10.90
C ASP A 100 -20.15 -2.19 11.05
N LEU A 101 -19.74 -2.59 12.26
CA LEU A 101 -19.45 -3.98 12.63
C LEU A 101 -20.57 -4.58 13.49
N GLY A 102 -21.76 -3.95 13.49
CA GLY A 102 -22.96 -4.35 14.21
C GLY A 102 -22.98 -3.87 15.67
N ALA A 103 -21.90 -4.14 16.42
CA ALA A 103 -21.80 -3.73 17.83
C ALA A 103 -21.18 -2.34 18.02
N PHE A 104 -20.35 -1.89 17.07
CA PHE A 104 -19.69 -0.59 17.10
C PHE A 104 -19.29 -0.16 15.68
N ALA A 105 -19.11 1.14 15.48
CA ALA A 105 -18.57 1.70 14.26
C ALA A 105 -17.04 1.85 14.37
N LEU A 106 -16.32 1.27 13.42
CA LEU A 106 -14.87 1.38 13.32
C LEU A 106 -14.50 2.40 12.25
N ASP A 107 -13.76 3.44 12.61
CA ASP A 107 -13.12 4.29 11.60
C ASP A 107 -12.00 3.50 10.91
N VAL A 108 -12.19 3.22 9.63
CA VAL A 108 -11.27 2.41 8.82
C VAL A 108 -9.85 2.97 8.84
N ARG A 109 -9.71 4.29 8.97
CA ARG A 109 -8.41 4.98 9.02
C ARG A 109 -7.53 4.46 10.17
N VAL A 110 -8.12 4.12 11.32
CA VAL A 110 -7.39 3.59 12.48
C VAL A 110 -6.64 2.29 12.14
N VAL A 111 -7.16 1.51 11.20
CA VAL A 111 -6.55 0.25 10.75
C VAL A 111 -5.67 0.47 9.53
N THR A 112 -6.12 1.25 8.54
CA THR A 112 -5.38 1.38 7.27
C THR A 112 -4.07 2.13 7.43
N HIS A 113 -3.99 3.15 8.30
CA HIS A 113 -2.77 3.94 8.45
C HIS A 113 -1.57 3.14 8.99
N PRO A 114 -1.68 2.43 10.13
CA PRO A 114 -0.57 1.59 10.59
C PRO A 114 -0.26 0.45 9.60
N LEU A 115 -1.29 -0.07 8.91
CA LEU A 115 -1.11 -1.07 7.88
C LEU A 115 -0.29 -0.53 6.70
N GLU A 116 -0.60 0.66 6.21
CA GLU A 116 0.13 1.32 5.12
C GLU A 116 1.57 1.64 5.49
N VAL A 117 1.82 2.16 6.70
CA VAL A 117 3.20 2.36 7.20
C VAL A 117 3.96 1.04 7.17
N SER A 118 3.35 -0.05 7.63
CA SER A 118 3.97 -1.38 7.62
C SER A 118 4.21 -1.91 6.20
N VAL A 119 3.30 -1.63 5.26
CA VAL A 119 3.42 -1.98 3.84
C VAL A 119 4.56 -1.21 3.19
N VAL A 120 4.72 0.08 3.47
CA VAL A 120 5.83 0.89 2.97
C VAL A 120 7.16 0.29 3.39
N ILE A 121 7.31 -0.05 4.67
CA ILE A 121 8.52 -0.68 5.19
C ILE A 121 8.76 -2.04 4.50
N ALA A 122 7.73 -2.86 4.37
CA ALA A 122 7.83 -4.18 3.74
C ALA A 122 8.16 -4.09 2.24
N GLY A 123 7.56 -3.15 1.50
CA GLY A 123 7.82 -2.90 0.08
C GLY A 123 9.24 -2.40 -0.17
N LEU A 124 9.73 -1.49 0.67
CA LEU A 124 11.13 -1.05 0.64
C LEU A 124 12.10 -2.19 0.94
N ALA A 125 11.78 -3.06 1.91
CA ALA A 125 12.58 -4.24 2.19
C ALA A 125 12.66 -5.18 0.98
N VAL A 126 11.53 -5.48 0.32
CA VAL A 126 11.48 -6.28 -0.92
C VAL A 126 12.37 -5.66 -2.01
N THR A 127 12.33 -4.34 -2.15
CA THR A 127 13.13 -3.60 -3.12
C THR A 127 14.63 -3.72 -2.84
N ALA A 128 15.03 -3.44 -1.60
CA ALA A 128 16.43 -3.49 -1.18
C ALA A 128 17.03 -4.90 -1.38
N PHE A 129 16.27 -5.96 -1.08
CA PHE A 129 16.72 -7.34 -1.31
C PHE A 129 16.98 -7.65 -2.80
N TRP A 130 16.15 -7.12 -3.69
CA TRP A 130 16.33 -7.36 -5.12
C TRP A 130 17.49 -6.56 -5.72
N MET A 131 17.65 -5.30 -5.30
CA MET A 131 18.78 -4.47 -5.73
C MET A 131 20.11 -5.07 -5.29
N THR A 132 20.24 -5.46 -4.01
CA THR A 132 21.45 -6.09 -3.48
C THR A 132 21.79 -7.42 -4.17
N ARG A 133 20.77 -8.23 -4.53
CA ARG A 133 20.96 -9.46 -5.31
C ARG A 133 21.52 -9.17 -6.70
N ASN A 134 21.01 -8.15 -7.40
CA ASN A 134 21.47 -7.79 -8.73
C ASN A 134 22.92 -7.28 -8.71
N LEU A 135 23.28 -6.46 -7.72
CA LEU A 135 24.65 -5.97 -7.54
C LEU A 135 25.64 -7.12 -7.29
N LYS A 136 25.28 -8.06 -6.41
CA LYS A 136 26.11 -9.25 -6.12
C LYS A 136 26.28 -10.17 -7.33
N ASN A 137 25.26 -10.30 -8.17
CA ASN A 137 25.36 -11.09 -9.39
C ASN A 137 26.27 -10.41 -10.43
N ARG A 138 26.19 -9.09 -10.55
CA ARG A 138 27.05 -8.30 -11.46
C ARG A 138 28.52 -8.36 -11.03
N SER A 139 28.82 -8.20 -9.74
CA SER A 139 30.19 -8.27 -9.24
C SER A 139 30.84 -9.64 -9.47
N ARG A 140 30.07 -10.72 -9.36
CA ARG A 140 30.54 -12.09 -9.65
C ARG A 140 30.76 -12.36 -11.14
N ALA A 141 29.96 -11.74 -12.02
CA ALA A 141 30.14 -11.87 -13.47
C ALA A 141 31.44 -11.19 -13.93
N GLY A 142 31.78 -10.03 -13.37
CA GLY A 142 33.04 -9.33 -13.67
C GLY A 142 34.31 -9.97 -13.10
N GLN A 143 34.19 -10.96 -12.21
CA GLN A 143 35.34 -11.73 -11.67
C GLN A 143 35.65 -13.00 -12.50
N ARG A 144 34.82 -13.32 -13.50
CA ARG A 144 34.94 -14.54 -14.32
C ARG A 144 35.25 -14.28 -15.80
N GLY A 145 35.34 -13.01 -16.19
CA GLY A 145 35.85 -12.58 -17.49
C GLY A 145 37.23 -11.99 -17.32
#